data_AF-A0A2R7RI91-F1
#
_entry.id   AF-A0A2R7RI91-F1
#
_cell.length_a   1.000
_cell.length_b   1.000
_cell.length_c   1.000
_cell.angle_alpha   90.00
_cell.angle_beta   90.00
_cell.angle_gamma   90.00
#
_symmetry.space_group_name_H-M   'P 1'
#
loop_
_entity.id
_entity.type
_entity.pdbx_description
1 polymer ?
#
loop_
_entity_poly.entity_id
_entity_poly.type
_entity_poly.pdbx_seq_one_letter_code
_entity_poly.pdbx_strand_id
1 'polypeptide(L)'
;MVLQEKVRPAVAAPTSADVVRGTVQVVGELLITGGIILLLFVAWQLWWTNVESDARQSAVIKEFAQELGGSAPAPADAPQGTPAEPVDYGTPAVAAAPGHAGTIGIMYIPRFGNSYTRPIVQGTTGDVLDTLGLGHYSNTAMPGAVGNFAVAGHRQTHGAVLDNIHTLVPGDKIYVQTKDGYYTYVFRNNQVVMPSRTDVLEP
;
A
#
# COMPACT_ATOMS: atom_id res chain seq x y z
N MET A 1 -68.57 -25.03 -44.82
CA MET A 1 -67.65 -24.09 -44.15
C MET A 1 -67.37 -24.66 -42.76
N VAL A 2 -66.28 -25.42 -42.61
CA VAL A 2 -65.96 -26.20 -41.40
C VAL A 2 -65.08 -25.34 -40.49
N LEU A 3 -65.56 -24.97 -39.31
CA LEU A 3 -64.72 -24.41 -38.24
C LEU A 3 -64.02 -25.57 -37.54
N GLN A 4 -62.69 -25.60 -37.61
CA GLN A 4 -61.85 -26.49 -36.79
C GLN A 4 -61.54 -25.78 -35.46
N GLU A 5 -62.12 -26.28 -34.37
CA GLU A 5 -61.84 -25.82 -33.01
C GLU A 5 -60.51 -26.41 -32.54
N LYS A 6 -59.50 -25.53 -32.40
CA LYS A 6 -58.16 -25.91 -31.98
C LYS A 6 -58.15 -26.20 -30.48
N VAL A 7 -58.35 -27.47 -30.11
CA VAL A 7 -58.24 -27.95 -28.73
C VAL A 7 -56.84 -27.63 -28.20
N ARG A 8 -56.77 -26.79 -27.15
CA ARG A 8 -55.51 -26.49 -26.45
C ARG A 8 -55.19 -27.67 -25.52
N PRO A 9 -53.98 -28.26 -25.58
CA PRO A 9 -53.62 -29.33 -24.66
C PRO A 9 -53.61 -28.80 -23.22
N ALA A 10 -54.17 -29.58 -22.30
CA ALA A 10 -54.12 -29.30 -20.87
C ALA A 10 -52.67 -29.41 -20.37
N VAL A 11 -52.18 -28.34 -19.73
CA VAL A 11 -50.85 -28.34 -19.12
C VAL A 11 -50.91 -29.20 -17.86
N ALA A 12 -50.13 -30.27 -17.81
CA ALA A 12 -50.02 -31.13 -16.63
C ALA A 12 -49.42 -30.35 -15.45
N ALA A 13 -49.95 -30.56 -14.24
CA ALA A 13 -49.44 -29.94 -13.04
C ALA A 13 -48.03 -30.48 -12.69
N PRO A 14 -47.10 -29.63 -12.23
CA PRO A 14 -45.74 -30.05 -11.91
C PRO A 14 -45.74 -31.10 -10.79
N THR A 15 -44.88 -32.11 -10.92
CA THR A 15 -44.72 -33.14 -9.88
C THR A 15 -43.84 -32.61 -8.75
N SER A 16 -43.93 -33.20 -7.56
CA SER A 16 -43.09 -32.83 -6.40
C SER A 16 -41.59 -32.99 -6.69
N ALA A 17 -41.20 -33.89 -7.60
CA ALA A 17 -39.82 -34.04 -8.06
C ALA A 17 -39.35 -32.86 -8.93
N ASP A 18 -40.24 -32.29 -9.74
CA ASP A 18 -39.93 -31.11 -10.57
C ASP A 18 -39.71 -29.87 -9.72
N VAL A 19 -40.51 -29.70 -8.65
CA VAL A 19 -40.37 -28.60 -7.69
C VAL A 19 -39.05 -28.69 -6.93
N VAL A 20 -38.70 -29.87 -6.41
CA VAL A 20 -37.43 -30.07 -5.68
C VAL A 20 -36.22 -29.83 -6.59
N ARG A 21 -36.26 -30.33 -7.83
CA ARG A 21 -35.18 -30.10 -8.80
C ARG A 21 -35.03 -28.61 -9.14
N GLY A 22 -36.15 -27.90 -9.33
CA GLY A 22 -36.16 -26.46 -9.57
C GLY A 22 -35.57 -25.66 -8.40
N THR A 23 -35.96 -25.99 -7.16
CA THR A 23 -35.41 -25.33 -5.97
C THR A 23 -33.91 -25.57 -5.81
N VAL A 24 -33.45 -26.81 -5.99
CA VAL A 24 -32.01 -27.15 -5.91
C VAL A 24 -31.22 -26.40 -6.99
N GLN A 25 -31.76 -26.29 -8.20
CA GLN A 25 -31.13 -25.54 -9.28
C GLN A 25 -30.99 -24.04 -8.94
N VAL A 26 -32.05 -23.40 -8.46
CA VAL A 26 -32.03 -21.97 -8.09
C VAL A 26 -31.05 -21.73 -6.94
N VAL A 27 -31.07 -22.57 -5.91
CA VAL A 27 -30.12 -22.47 -4.78
C VAL A 27 -28.68 -22.65 -5.28
N GLY A 28 -28.44 -23.64 -6.14
CA GLY A 28 -27.13 -23.87 -6.75
C GLY A 28 -26.63 -22.68 -7.56
N GLU A 29 -27.49 -22.07 -8.38
CA GLU A 29 -27.17 -20.89 -9.17
C GLU A 29 -26.83 -19.69 -8.27
N LEU A 30 -27.63 -19.43 -7.24
CA LEU A 30 -27.34 -18.37 -6.27
C LEU A 30 -26.01 -18.58 -5.54
N LEU A 31 -25.69 -19.82 -5.17
CA LEU A 31 -24.40 -20.15 -4.55
C LEU A 31 -23.22 -19.94 -5.51
N ILE A 32 -23.37 -20.33 -6.79
CA ILE A 32 -22.34 -20.10 -7.82
C ILE A 32 -22.14 -18.59 -8.04
N THR A 33 -23.22 -17.83 -8.22
CA THR A 33 -23.15 -16.38 -8.40
C THR A 33 -22.53 -15.70 -7.18
N GLY A 34 -22.93 -16.10 -5.97
CA GLY A 34 -22.34 -15.60 -4.73
C GLY A 34 -20.84 -15.88 -4.64
N GLY A 35 -20.41 -17.11 -4.99
CA GLY A 35 -19.01 -17.48 -5.04
C GLY A 35 -18.20 -16.64 -6.05
N ILE A 36 -18.73 -16.42 -7.25
CA ILE A 36 -18.08 -15.59 -8.28
C ILE A 36 -17.94 -14.14 -7.80
N ILE A 37 -18.97 -13.57 -7.17
CA ILE A 37 -18.93 -12.21 -6.63
C ILE A 37 -17.83 -12.10 -5.55
N LEU A 38 -17.73 -13.08 -4.65
CA LEU A 38 -16.68 -13.10 -3.62
C LEU A 38 -15.28 -13.19 -4.23
N LEU A 39 -15.07 -14.02 -5.24
CA LEU A 39 -13.78 -14.11 -5.95
C LEU A 39 -13.41 -12.80 -6.65
N LEU A 40 -14.38 -12.17 -7.33
CA LEU A 40 -14.19 -10.87 -7.96
C LEU A 40 -13.88 -9.77 -6.94
N PHE A 41 -14.53 -9.80 -5.77
CA PHE A 41 -14.25 -8.87 -4.69
C PHE A 41 -12.82 -9.01 -4.16
N VAL A 42 -12.32 -10.23 -3.97
CA VAL A 42 -10.92 -10.48 -3.57
C VAL A 42 -9.94 -9.99 -4.65
N ALA A 43 -10.21 -10.28 -5.92
CA ALA A 43 -9.38 -9.81 -7.02
C ALA A 43 -9.34 -8.28 -7.10
N TRP A 44 -10.49 -7.61 -6.90
CA TRP A 44 -10.58 -6.16 -6.80
C TRP A 44 -9.73 -5.60 -5.66
N GLN A 45 -9.85 -6.18 -4.45
CA GLN A 45 -9.09 -5.75 -3.27
C GLN A 45 -7.58 -5.86 -3.46
N LEU A 46 -7.09 -6.91 -4.12
CA LEU A 46 -5.65 -7.15 -4.27
C LEU A 46 -5.02 -6.50 -5.51
N TRP A 47 -5.80 -6.22 -6.55
CA TRP A 47 -5.24 -5.67 -7.79
C TRP A 47 -5.66 -4.23 -8.04
N TRP A 48 -6.96 -3.95 -8.01
CA TRP A 48 -7.45 -2.62 -8.40
C TRP A 48 -7.04 -1.52 -7.40
N THR A 49 -7.18 -1.78 -6.10
CA THR A 49 -6.80 -0.79 -5.06
C THR A 49 -5.31 -0.45 -5.11
N ASN A 50 -4.48 -1.45 -5.44
CA ASN A 50 -3.04 -1.30 -5.56
C ASN A 50 -2.67 -0.44 -6.78
N VAL A 51 -3.30 -0.68 -7.94
CA VAL A 51 -3.08 0.12 -9.15
C VAL A 51 -3.45 1.59 -8.95
N GLU A 52 -4.61 1.86 -8.35
CA GLU A 52 -5.05 3.24 -8.06
C GLU A 52 -4.09 3.97 -7.10
N SER A 53 -3.66 3.27 -6.05
CA SER A 53 -2.75 3.84 -5.06
C SER A 53 -1.35 4.09 -5.64
N ASP A 54 -0.83 3.16 -6.44
CA ASP A 54 0.46 3.33 -7.11
C ASP A 54 0.44 4.53 -8.07
N ALA A 55 -0.67 4.77 -8.77
CA ALA A 55 -0.83 5.94 -9.62
C ALA A 55 -0.79 7.25 -8.82
N ARG A 56 -1.49 7.32 -7.67
CA ARG A 56 -1.48 8.49 -6.77
C ARG A 56 -0.12 8.71 -6.12
N GLN A 57 0.50 7.65 -5.60
CA GLN A 57 1.84 7.71 -5.02
C GLN A 57 2.88 8.19 -6.05
N SER A 58 2.78 7.72 -7.29
CA SER A 58 3.62 8.19 -8.39
C SER A 58 3.41 9.67 -8.71
N ALA A 59 2.18 10.18 -8.59
CA ALA A 59 1.89 11.60 -8.75
C ALA A 59 2.53 12.43 -7.63
N VAL A 60 2.41 12.00 -6.37
CA VAL A 60 3.03 12.65 -5.21
C VAL A 60 4.56 12.70 -5.35
N ILE A 61 5.19 11.60 -5.79
CA ILE A 61 6.64 11.55 -6.04
C ILE A 61 7.03 12.56 -7.13
N LYS A 62 6.27 12.62 -8.24
CA LYS A 62 6.56 13.55 -9.35
C LYS A 62 6.43 15.01 -8.91
N GLU A 63 5.38 15.34 -8.18
CA GLU A 63 5.16 16.68 -7.63
C GLU A 63 6.31 17.06 -6.69
N PHE A 64 6.67 16.19 -5.75
CA PHE A 64 7.78 16.43 -4.84
C PHE A 64 9.12 16.59 -5.58
N ALA A 65 9.38 15.76 -6.60
CA ALA A 65 10.59 15.87 -7.42
C ALA A 65 10.64 17.18 -8.23
N GLN A 66 9.49 17.71 -8.65
CA GLN A 66 9.41 19.03 -9.28
C GLN A 66 9.72 20.15 -8.29
N GLU A 67 9.23 20.05 -7.05
CA GLU A 67 9.56 21.00 -5.97
C GLU A 67 11.05 21.01 -5.64
N LEU A 68 11.72 19.85 -5.73
CA LEU A 68 13.17 19.74 -5.57
C LEU A 68 13.99 20.33 -6.74
N GLY A 69 13.35 20.88 -7.77
CA GLY A 69 14.03 21.51 -8.91
C GLY A 69 14.38 20.55 -10.07
N GLY A 70 13.69 19.40 -10.18
CA GLY A 70 13.77 18.52 -11.36
C GLY A 70 15.04 17.67 -11.46
N SER A 71 15.90 17.69 -10.46
CA SER A 71 17.02 16.76 -10.32
C SER A 71 17.15 16.40 -8.85
N ALA A 72 16.49 15.31 -8.45
CA ALA A 72 16.97 14.59 -7.28
C ALA A 72 18.47 14.33 -7.52
N PRO A 73 19.37 14.61 -6.56
CA PRO A 73 20.66 13.96 -6.61
C PRO A 73 20.33 12.47 -6.69
N ALA A 74 20.68 11.82 -7.79
CA ALA A 74 20.76 10.37 -7.76
C ALA A 74 21.58 10.03 -6.52
N PRO A 75 21.23 8.97 -5.75
CA PRO A 75 22.18 8.43 -4.79
C PRO A 75 23.47 8.27 -5.61
N ALA A 76 24.49 9.08 -5.31
CA ALA A 76 25.76 9.00 -6.01
C ALA A 76 26.10 7.51 -6.04
N ASP A 77 26.37 6.98 -7.24
CA ASP A 77 26.64 5.56 -7.47
C ASP A 77 27.34 5.00 -6.25
N ALA A 78 26.67 4.09 -5.51
CA ALA A 78 27.25 3.50 -4.33
C ALA A 78 28.65 3.03 -4.73
N PRO A 79 29.73 3.56 -4.14
CA PRO A 79 31.07 3.23 -4.60
C PRO A 79 31.27 1.73 -4.51
N GLN A 80 31.22 1.04 -5.65
CA GLN A 80 31.70 -0.32 -5.79
C GLN A 80 33.23 -0.23 -5.83
N GLY A 81 33.84 0.04 -4.68
CA GLY A 81 35.27 0.21 -4.58
C GLY A 81 35.67 0.81 -3.25
N THR A 82 36.26 -0.02 -2.39
CA THR A 82 36.92 0.32 -1.11
C THR A 82 35.99 0.90 -0.03
N PRO A 83 36.17 0.54 1.26
CA PRO A 83 35.48 1.25 2.35
C PRO A 83 35.89 2.72 2.31
N ALA A 84 35.00 3.58 1.82
CA ALA A 84 35.17 5.02 1.95
C ALA A 84 35.20 5.35 3.46
N GLU A 85 36.14 6.20 3.87
CA GLU A 85 36.16 6.71 5.24
C GLU A 85 34.79 7.31 5.59
N PRO A 86 34.36 7.26 6.87
CA PRO A 86 33.12 7.89 7.30
C PRO A 86 33.16 9.37 6.94
N VAL A 87 32.37 9.77 5.94
CA VAL A 87 32.18 11.19 5.63
C VAL A 87 31.38 11.81 6.76
N ASP A 88 31.95 12.82 7.42
CA ASP A 88 31.23 13.62 8.41
C ASP A 88 30.30 14.59 7.68
N TYR A 89 29.00 14.31 7.73
CA TYR A 89 27.95 15.14 7.12
C TYR A 89 27.47 16.27 8.06
N GLY A 90 28.07 16.42 9.24
CA GLY A 90 27.67 17.40 10.24
C GLY A 90 26.37 17.05 10.96
N THR A 91 25.76 18.06 11.59
CA THR A 91 24.47 17.89 12.27
C THR A 91 23.36 17.75 11.23
N PRO A 92 22.52 16.70 11.27
CA PRO A 92 21.41 16.55 10.34
C PRO A 92 20.46 17.75 10.41
N ALA A 93 20.04 18.26 9.25
CA ALA A 93 18.96 19.21 9.19
C ALA A 93 17.66 18.57 9.72
N VAL A 94 16.77 19.38 10.27
CA VAL A 94 15.46 18.92 10.75
C VAL A 94 14.42 19.93 10.31
N ALA A 95 13.60 19.53 9.34
CA ALA A 95 12.49 20.34 8.85
C ALA A 95 11.33 20.37 9.87
N ALA A 96 10.53 21.43 9.81
CA ALA A 96 9.21 21.43 10.43
C ALA A 96 8.30 20.41 9.73
N ALA A 97 7.45 19.73 10.50
CA ALA A 97 6.45 18.84 9.94
C ALA A 97 5.45 19.62 9.09
N PRO A 98 5.13 19.16 7.87
CA PRO A 98 4.08 19.78 7.07
C PRO A 98 2.70 19.54 7.71
N GLY A 99 1.67 20.20 7.17
CA GLY A 99 0.28 19.92 7.54
C GLY A 99 -0.15 18.49 7.20
N HIS A 100 -1.31 18.06 7.69
CA HIS A 100 -1.91 16.76 7.36
C HIS A 100 -1.95 16.53 5.84
N ALA A 101 -1.64 15.32 5.39
CA ALA A 101 -1.47 14.94 3.99
C ALA A 101 -0.35 15.67 3.22
N GLY A 102 0.51 16.45 3.90
CA GLY A 102 1.66 17.10 3.29
C GLY A 102 2.84 16.14 3.11
N THR A 103 3.51 16.22 1.95
CA THR A 103 4.67 15.37 1.64
C THR A 103 5.89 15.77 2.44
N ILE A 104 6.46 14.81 3.17
CA ILE A 104 7.71 14.96 3.92
C ILE A 104 8.90 14.64 3.01
N GLY A 105 8.76 13.60 2.19
CA GLY A 105 9.87 13.09 1.41
C GLY A 105 9.57 11.81 0.66
N ILE A 106 10.64 11.16 0.20
CA ILE A 106 10.59 9.89 -0.53
C ILE A 106 11.47 8.87 0.20
N MET A 107 10.92 7.69 0.45
CA MET A 107 11.64 6.54 0.99
C MET A 107 12.18 5.65 -0.12
N TYR A 108 13.43 5.20 0.03
CA TYR A 108 14.06 4.20 -0.82
C TYR A 108 14.60 3.05 0.04
N ILE A 109 14.33 1.82 -0.38
CA ILE A 109 14.77 0.61 0.32
C ILE A 109 15.34 -0.35 -0.73
N PRO A 110 16.66 -0.35 -0.98
CA PRO A 110 17.27 -1.18 -2.03
C PRO A 110 16.97 -2.68 -1.87
N ARG A 111 16.80 -3.16 -0.62
CA ARG A 111 16.41 -4.54 -0.32
C ARG A 111 15.09 -4.94 -0.99
N PHE A 112 14.16 -3.99 -1.19
CA PHE A 112 12.86 -4.25 -1.84
C PHE A 112 12.94 -4.18 -3.37
N GLY A 113 14.11 -3.86 -3.92
CA GLY A 113 14.37 -3.69 -5.35
C GLY A 113 14.98 -2.33 -5.67
N ASN A 114 15.82 -2.27 -6.71
CA ASN A 114 16.59 -1.07 -7.06
C ASN A 114 15.71 0.14 -7.44
N SER A 115 14.48 -0.10 -7.89
CA SER A 115 13.51 0.94 -8.25
C SER A 115 12.45 1.18 -7.16
N TYR A 116 12.55 0.50 -6.02
CA TYR A 116 11.56 0.67 -4.96
C TYR A 116 11.64 2.08 -4.38
N THR A 117 10.54 2.81 -4.50
CA THR A 117 10.38 4.16 -3.98
C THR A 117 8.94 4.37 -3.54
N ARG A 118 8.75 5.00 -2.38
CA ARG A 118 7.42 5.34 -1.85
C ARG A 118 7.45 6.73 -1.20
N PRO A 119 6.42 7.56 -1.42
CA PRO A 119 6.31 8.84 -0.73
C PRO A 119 6.07 8.64 0.77
N ILE A 120 6.58 9.57 1.56
CA ILE A 120 6.31 9.73 2.99
C ILE A 120 5.47 10.99 3.15
N VAL A 121 4.31 10.84 3.78
CA VAL A 121 3.29 11.87 3.91
C VAL A 121 2.88 12.01 5.37
N GLN A 122 2.60 13.24 5.81
CA GLN A 122 2.17 13.50 7.18
C GLN A 122 0.78 12.93 7.47
N GLY A 123 0.65 12.15 8.54
CA GLY A 123 -0.60 11.59 9.02
C GLY A 123 -0.72 10.07 8.79
N THR A 124 -1.54 9.41 9.60
CA THR A 124 -1.73 7.94 9.59
C THR A 124 -3.20 7.54 9.51
N THR A 125 -4.05 8.40 8.96
CA THR A 125 -5.47 8.14 8.70
C THR A 125 -5.67 7.47 7.34
N GLY A 126 -6.87 6.92 7.10
CA GLY A 126 -7.18 6.16 5.87
C GLY A 126 -6.97 6.97 4.58
N ASP A 127 -7.31 8.26 4.57
CA ASP A 127 -7.06 9.13 3.41
C ASP A 127 -5.57 9.21 3.01
N VAL A 128 -4.66 9.11 3.98
CA VAL A 128 -3.21 9.04 3.72
C VAL A 128 -2.78 7.61 3.41
N LEU A 129 -3.06 6.66 4.30
CA LEU A 129 -2.52 5.30 4.19
C LEU A 129 -3.10 4.54 3.00
N ASP A 130 -4.36 4.77 2.65
CA ASP A 130 -5.03 4.02 1.58
C ASP A 130 -4.66 4.54 0.19
N THR A 131 -3.98 5.68 0.06
CA THR A 131 -3.80 6.32 -1.26
C THR A 131 -2.47 7.02 -1.47
N LEU A 132 -1.88 7.61 -0.43
CA LEU A 132 -0.76 8.52 -0.56
C LEU A 132 0.59 7.90 -0.22
N GLY A 133 0.64 6.70 0.37
CA GLY A 133 1.88 5.94 0.60
C GLY A 133 2.18 5.68 2.07
N LEU A 134 3.42 5.97 2.51
CA LEU A 134 3.82 5.82 3.91
C LEU A 134 3.34 7.02 4.72
N GLY A 135 2.60 6.77 5.80
CA GLY A 135 2.10 7.81 6.69
C GLY A 135 3.01 8.03 7.89
N HIS A 136 3.44 9.25 8.15
CA HIS A 136 4.21 9.62 9.35
C HIS A 136 3.29 9.85 10.55
N TYR A 137 3.63 9.29 11.71
CA TYR A 137 2.92 9.55 12.95
C TYR A 137 3.15 11.00 13.40
N SER A 138 2.09 11.81 13.47
CA SER A 138 2.23 13.26 13.68
C SER A 138 2.90 13.68 14.99
N ASN A 139 2.93 12.79 15.99
CA ASN A 139 3.53 13.05 17.31
C ASN A 139 4.96 12.47 17.43
N THR A 140 5.53 11.94 16.35
CA THR A 140 6.88 11.38 16.33
C THR A 140 7.88 12.35 15.69
N ALA A 141 9.18 12.08 15.86
CA ALA A 141 10.24 12.98 15.42
C ALA A 141 10.32 13.07 13.90
N MET A 142 10.71 14.23 13.35
CA MET A 142 10.95 14.39 11.90
C MET A 142 12.26 13.70 11.47
N PRO A 143 12.46 13.40 10.16
CA PRO A 143 13.71 12.83 9.69
C PRO A 143 14.94 13.64 10.15
N GLY A 144 15.96 12.94 10.66
CA GLY A 144 17.19 13.56 11.16
C GLY A 144 17.13 14.07 12.60
N ALA A 145 15.93 14.22 13.18
CA ALA A 145 15.78 14.66 14.56
C ALA A 145 16.19 13.57 15.56
N VAL A 146 16.67 13.99 16.73
CA VAL A 146 16.85 13.08 17.88
C VAL A 146 15.48 12.60 18.35
N GLY A 147 15.28 11.29 18.38
CA GLY A 147 14.05 10.64 18.80
C GLY A 147 13.71 9.44 17.90
N ASN A 148 12.42 9.21 17.70
CA ASN A 148 11.90 8.14 16.85
C ASN A 148 11.11 8.74 15.69
N PHE A 149 11.57 8.57 14.45
CA PHE A 149 10.81 8.91 13.23
C PHE A 149 10.02 7.69 12.79
N ALA A 150 8.71 7.69 13.04
CA ALA A 150 7.86 6.53 12.84
C ALA A 150 6.93 6.69 11.64
N VAL A 151 6.86 5.66 10.80
CA VAL A 151 5.94 5.61 9.65
C VAL A 151 5.09 4.34 9.69
N ALA A 152 3.89 4.42 9.12
CA ALA A 152 2.96 3.32 8.91
C ALA A 152 2.69 3.13 7.41
N GLY A 153 2.29 1.93 7.03
CA GLY A 153 1.92 1.62 5.64
C GLY A 153 1.26 0.25 5.53
N HIS A 154 0.45 0.08 4.50
CA HIS A 154 -0.18 -1.21 4.20
C HIS A 154 0.86 -2.24 3.75
N ARG A 155 0.67 -3.49 4.20
CA ARG A 155 1.52 -4.60 3.77
C ARG A 155 1.12 -5.11 2.39
N GLN A 156 -0.17 -5.35 2.13
CA GLN A 156 -0.62 -6.03 0.90
C GLN A 156 -1.62 -5.23 0.05
N THR A 157 -2.27 -4.25 0.64
CA THR A 157 -3.28 -3.39 0.01
C THR A 157 -2.74 -2.00 -0.26
N HIS A 158 -3.46 -1.18 -1.04
CA HIS A 158 -3.19 0.23 -1.25
C HIS A 158 -1.73 0.57 -1.65
N GLY A 159 -1.22 -0.12 -2.67
CA GLY A 159 0.13 0.03 -3.22
C GLY A 159 1.18 -0.84 -2.53
N ALA A 160 0.73 -1.65 -1.55
CA ALA A 160 1.52 -2.69 -0.86
C ALA A 160 2.89 -2.17 -0.40
N VAL A 161 2.90 -0.95 0.15
CA VAL A 161 4.13 -0.18 0.39
C VAL A 161 5.11 -0.93 1.29
N LEU A 162 4.66 -1.81 2.18
CA LEU A 162 5.54 -2.59 3.07
C LEU A 162 5.48 -4.11 2.83
N ASP A 163 5.08 -4.58 1.64
CA ASP A 163 4.93 -6.03 1.37
C ASP A 163 6.21 -6.83 1.67
N ASN A 164 7.35 -6.28 1.24
CA ASN A 164 8.67 -6.88 1.36
C ASN A 164 9.36 -6.62 2.70
N ILE A 165 8.68 -6.04 3.72
CA ILE A 165 9.31 -5.73 5.02
C ILE A 165 9.93 -6.93 5.72
N HIS A 166 9.40 -8.13 5.46
CA HIS A 166 9.89 -9.40 5.99
C HIS A 166 11.27 -9.82 5.42
N THR A 167 11.74 -9.17 4.36
CA THR A 167 13.03 -9.46 3.70
C THR A 167 14.20 -8.67 4.27
N LEU A 168 13.93 -7.68 5.13
CA LEU A 168 14.97 -6.86 5.76
C LEU A 168 15.86 -7.70 6.68
N VAL A 169 17.16 -7.46 6.59
CA VAL A 169 18.18 -8.04 7.47
C VAL A 169 19.02 -6.95 8.11
N PRO A 170 19.56 -7.17 9.34
CA PRO A 170 20.38 -6.16 10.02
C PRO A 170 21.51 -5.64 9.12
N GLY A 171 21.65 -4.32 9.06
CA GLY A 171 22.62 -3.64 8.19
C GLY A 171 22.04 -3.06 6.89
N ASP A 172 20.84 -3.49 6.49
CA ASP A 172 20.16 -2.93 5.32
C ASP A 172 19.93 -1.42 5.46
N LYS A 173 20.11 -0.69 4.36
CA LYS A 173 19.97 0.76 4.32
C LYS A 173 18.55 1.17 3.94
N ILE A 174 18.03 2.16 4.63
CA ILE A 174 16.76 2.83 4.33
C ILE A 174 17.10 4.31 4.13
N TYR A 175 16.87 4.83 2.93
CA TYR A 175 17.14 6.22 2.61
C TYR A 175 15.85 7.02 2.63
N VAL A 176 15.90 8.21 3.23
CA VAL A 176 14.79 9.17 3.25
C VAL A 176 15.29 10.45 2.60
N GLN A 177 14.76 10.76 1.41
CA GLN A 177 15.03 12.03 0.73
C GLN A 177 13.99 13.07 1.16
N THR A 178 14.45 14.23 1.59
CA THR A 178 13.62 15.41 1.89
C THR A 178 14.11 16.61 1.07
N LYS A 179 13.52 17.79 1.30
CA LYS A 179 13.99 19.06 0.74
C LYS A 179 15.39 19.45 1.22
N ASP A 180 15.79 18.99 2.40
CA ASP A 180 17.09 19.32 3.01
C ASP A 180 18.20 18.33 2.66
N GLY A 181 17.86 17.21 1.99
CA GLY A 181 18.82 16.18 1.59
C GLY A 181 18.40 14.76 1.98
N TYR A 182 19.39 13.87 2.02
CA TYR A 182 19.20 12.45 2.30
C TYR A 182 19.56 12.10 3.76
N TYR A 183 18.67 11.37 4.42
CA TYR A 183 18.93 10.72 5.71
C TYR A 183 19.08 9.22 5.49
N THR A 184 20.14 8.63 6.05
CA THR A 184 20.40 7.19 5.96
C THR A 184 20.14 6.52 7.29
N TYR A 185 19.13 5.65 7.33
CA TYR A 185 18.86 4.76 8.45
C TYR A 185 19.40 3.36 8.16
N VAL A 186 19.71 2.63 9.22
CA VAL A 186 20.21 1.25 9.13
C VAL A 186 19.26 0.35 9.88
N PHE A 187 18.70 -0.63 9.18
CA PHE A 187 17.82 -1.61 9.79
C PHE A 187 18.58 -2.43 10.84
N ARG A 188 17.95 -2.63 12.00
CA ARG A 188 18.56 -3.33 13.15
C ARG A 188 17.83 -4.61 13.54
N ASN A 189 16.51 -4.55 13.66
CA ASN A 189 15.70 -5.68 14.11
C ASN A 189 14.23 -5.51 13.67
N ASN A 190 13.42 -6.54 13.93
CA ASN A 190 11.97 -6.47 13.86
C ASN A 190 11.34 -7.14 15.08
N GLN A 191 10.07 -6.84 15.32
CA GLN A 191 9.23 -7.52 16.30
C GLN A 191 7.77 -7.50 15.82
N VAL A 192 7.04 -8.57 16.10
CA VAL A 192 5.57 -8.60 15.92
C VAL A 192 4.92 -8.20 17.23
N VAL A 193 4.03 -7.22 17.19
CA VAL A 193 3.40 -6.63 18.37
C VAL A 193 1.89 -6.57 18.21
N MET A 194 1.18 -6.43 19.33
CA MET A 194 -0.27 -6.17 19.32
C MET A 194 -0.55 -4.73 18.84
N PRO A 195 -1.72 -4.46 18.23
CA PRO A 195 -2.09 -3.10 17.80
C PRO A 195 -2.13 -2.06 18.93
N SER A 196 -2.36 -2.49 20.17
CA SER A 196 -2.41 -1.62 21.35
C SER A 196 -1.04 -1.25 21.92
N ARG A 197 0.05 -1.76 21.34
CA ARG A 197 1.41 -1.65 21.88
C ARG A 197 2.08 -0.37 21.37
N THR A 198 1.77 0.76 22.00
CA THR A 198 2.15 2.12 21.54
C THR A 198 3.58 2.52 21.88
N ASP A 199 4.24 1.83 22.81
CA ASP A 199 5.64 2.01 23.22
C ASP A 199 6.62 1.91 22.04
N VAL A 200 6.25 1.22 20.96
CA VAL A 200 7.07 1.12 19.74
C VAL A 200 7.26 2.46 19.03
N LEU A 201 6.47 3.47 19.37
CA LEU A 201 6.56 4.83 18.82
C LEU A 201 7.34 5.79 19.72
N GLU A 202 7.69 5.37 20.94
CA GLU A 202 8.43 6.21 21.89
C GLU A 202 9.92 6.30 21.51
N PRO A 203 10.64 7.38 21.91
CA PRO A 203 12.08 7.55 21.70
C PRO A 203 12.97 6.54 22.43
#